data_AF-A0A6L4A9U5-F1
#
_entry.id   AF-A0A6L4A9U5-F1
#
_cell.length_a   1.000
_cell.length_b   1.000
_cell.length_c   1.000
_cell.angle_alpha   90.00
_cell.angle_beta   90.00
_cell.angle_gamma   90.00
#
_symmetry.space_group_name_H-M   'P 1'
#
loop_
_entity.id
_entity.type
_entity.pdbx_description
1 polymer ?
#
loop_
_entity_poly.entity_id
_entity_poly.type
_entity_poly.pdbx_seq_one_letter_code
_entity_poly.pdbx_strand_id
1 'polypeptide(L)'
;MKRLLGWQKFIISVGMLLSLTLALVACNGGKSDDTNKPAPQIEANAQTPQPTPTIGPALAGSVNDDPITQEQFEMEVAAGLTALGDQQPADLLAFETEILDRMIDQKLVEQYAAAHNIIITDEMVQTELQTLEETAAQSGSSLE
;
A
#
# COMPACT_ATOMS: atom_id res chain seq x y z
N MET A 1 3.44 23.99 -40.92
CA MET A 1 2.65 24.82 -39.99
C MET A 1 1.26 24.20 -39.75
N LYS A 2 1.16 23.10 -38.99
CA LYS A 2 -0.11 22.42 -38.66
C LYS A 2 -0.04 21.75 -37.26
N ARG A 3 0.30 22.50 -36.21
CA ARG A 3 0.41 21.98 -34.83
C ARG A 3 -0.23 22.89 -33.77
N LEU A 4 -1.29 23.62 -34.10
CA LEU A 4 -1.94 24.55 -33.15
C LEU A 4 -3.45 24.34 -32.96
N LEU A 5 -4.05 23.29 -33.54
CA LEU A 5 -5.51 23.08 -33.48
C LEU A 5 -5.99 21.97 -32.52
N GLY A 6 -5.07 21.31 -31.80
CA GLY A 6 -5.41 20.18 -30.92
C GLY A 6 -5.67 20.54 -29.45
N TRP A 7 -5.20 21.71 -28.98
CA TRP A 7 -5.11 21.97 -27.54
C TRP A 7 -6.38 22.63 -26.95
N GLN A 8 -7.19 23.28 -27.79
CA GLN A 8 -8.39 24.00 -27.36
C GLN A 8 -9.59 23.07 -27.04
N LYS A 9 -9.59 21.83 -27.56
CA LYS A 9 -10.66 20.85 -27.32
C LYS A 9 -10.53 20.12 -25.98
N PHE A 10 -9.34 20.12 -25.37
CA PHE A 10 -9.09 19.41 -24.12
C PHE A 10 -9.65 20.16 -22.90
N ILE A 11 -9.67 21.50 -22.95
CA ILE A 11 -10.09 22.34 -21.81
C ILE A 11 -11.62 22.34 -21.62
N ILE A 12 -12.39 22.16 -22.71
CA ILE A 12 -13.86 22.21 -22.65
C ILE A 12 -14.46 20.91 -22.08
N SER A 13 -13.77 19.78 -22.20
CA SER A 13 -14.29 18.48 -21.74
C SER A 13 -14.08 18.23 -20.24
N VAL A 14 -13.08 18.87 -19.61
CA VAL A 14 -12.75 18.70 -18.18
C VAL A 14 -13.65 19.57 -17.28
N GLY A 15 -14.15 20.70 -17.78
CA GLY A 15 -15.02 21.61 -17.02
C GLY A 15 -16.45 21.07 -16.76
N MET A 16 -16.92 20.11 -17.55
CA MET A 16 -18.30 19.61 -17.46
C MET A 16 -18.48 18.46 -16.47
N LEU A 17 -17.40 17.79 -16.03
CA LEU A 17 -17.48 16.70 -15.05
C LEU A 17 -17.25 17.18 -13.60
N LEU A 18 -16.65 18.36 -13.41
CA LEU A 18 -16.33 18.91 -12.09
C LEU A 18 -17.52 19.60 -11.39
N SER A 19 -18.64 19.81 -12.10
CA SER A 19 -19.82 20.50 -11.55
C SER A 19 -20.86 19.55 -10.92
N LEU A 20 -20.66 18.22 -10.96
CA LEU A 20 -21.68 17.24 -10.57
C LEU A 20 -21.44 16.59 -9.19
N THR A 21 -20.28 16.75 -8.57
CA THR A 21 -19.94 16.03 -7.32
C THR A 21 -20.18 16.82 -6.03
N LEU A 22 -20.66 18.07 -6.11
CA LEU A 22 -20.83 18.96 -4.94
C LEU A 22 -22.17 18.82 -4.20
N ALA A 23 -22.97 17.79 -4.46
CA ALA A 23 -24.36 17.69 -3.99
C ALA A 23 -24.67 16.57 -2.96
N LEU A 24 -23.68 15.92 -2.34
CA LEU A 24 -23.93 14.80 -1.40
C LEU A 24 -23.63 15.07 0.09
N VAL A 25 -23.41 16.32 0.52
CA VAL A 25 -23.42 16.64 1.95
C VAL A 25 -24.85 16.95 2.38
N ALA A 26 -25.62 15.91 2.68
CA ALA A 26 -26.91 16.04 3.35
C ALA A 26 -27.23 14.84 4.24
N CYS A 27 -27.46 15.17 5.52
CA CYS A 27 -28.29 14.45 6.48
C CYS A 27 -27.68 13.25 7.23
N ASN A 28 -27.20 13.50 8.44
CA ASN A 28 -27.62 12.68 9.58
C ASN A 28 -27.63 13.51 10.87
N GLY A 29 -28.77 14.15 11.15
CA GLY A 29 -29.03 14.90 12.38
C GLY A 29 -30.36 14.46 13.00
N GLY A 30 -30.30 13.98 14.25
CA GLY A 30 -31.44 13.64 15.10
C GLY A 30 -31.12 12.40 15.93
N LYS A 31 -31.32 12.33 17.24
CA LYS A 31 -32.09 13.15 18.18
C LYS A 31 -31.52 12.81 19.58
N SER A 32 -31.21 13.82 20.39
CA SER A 32 -30.94 13.61 21.82
C SER A 32 -32.29 13.53 22.54
N ASP A 33 -32.60 12.37 23.13
CA ASP A 33 -33.62 12.26 24.17
C ASP A 33 -32.92 12.20 25.52
N ASP A 34 -32.79 13.38 26.13
CA ASP A 34 -32.72 13.53 27.57
C ASP A 34 -34.09 13.16 28.14
N THR A 35 -34.15 12.20 29.07
CA THR A 35 -34.91 12.29 30.34
C THR A 35 -34.71 10.97 31.11
N ASN A 36 -33.76 10.94 32.05
CA ASN A 36 -33.90 10.03 33.19
C ASN A 36 -33.45 10.70 34.50
N LYS A 37 -34.46 10.85 35.36
CA LYS A 37 -34.53 11.24 36.77
C LYS A 37 -33.29 10.85 37.61
N PRO A 38 -32.72 11.73 38.45
CA PRO A 38 -31.65 11.34 39.37
C PRO A 38 -32.23 10.57 40.57
N ALA A 39 -31.72 9.36 40.79
CA ALA A 39 -31.73 8.71 42.11
C ALA A 39 -30.41 9.05 42.82
N PRO A 40 -30.37 9.14 44.17
CA PRO A 40 -29.12 9.39 44.88
C PRO A 40 -28.26 8.12 44.81
N GLN A 41 -27.26 8.13 43.94
CA GLN A 41 -26.26 7.06 43.84
C GLN A 41 -25.08 7.38 44.76
N ILE A 42 -24.73 6.39 45.57
CA ILE A 42 -23.48 6.35 46.34
C ILE A 42 -22.34 6.26 45.33
N GLU A 43 -21.54 7.32 45.20
CA GLU A 43 -20.38 7.38 44.31
C GLU A 43 -19.25 6.49 44.87
N ALA A 44 -19.32 5.19 44.59
CA ALA A 44 -18.11 4.39 44.51
C ALA A 44 -17.36 4.87 43.26
N ASN A 45 -16.30 5.64 43.48
CA ASN A 45 -15.38 6.09 42.43
C ASN A 45 -14.61 4.87 41.88
N ALA A 46 -15.29 4.06 41.07
CA ALA A 46 -14.68 3.06 40.23
C ALA A 46 -14.05 3.81 39.06
N GLN A 47 -12.75 4.07 39.16
CA GLN A 47 -11.95 4.48 38.01
C GLN A 47 -12.09 3.39 36.94
N THR A 48 -12.88 3.67 35.90
CA THR A 48 -12.86 2.87 34.67
C THR A 48 -11.43 2.86 34.17
N PRO A 49 -10.82 1.69 33.91
CA PRO A 49 -9.48 1.64 33.36
C PRO A 49 -9.48 2.42 32.04
N GLN A 50 -8.66 3.47 31.99
CA GLN A 50 -8.43 4.22 30.77
C GLN A 50 -7.89 3.24 29.72
N PRO A 51 -8.45 3.19 28.50
CA PRO A 51 -7.91 2.31 27.47
C PRO A 51 -6.46 2.72 27.22
N THR A 52 -5.53 1.80 27.50
CA THR A 52 -4.14 1.95 27.09
C THR A 52 -4.15 2.08 25.56
N PRO A 53 -3.56 3.13 24.97
CA PRO A 53 -3.45 3.22 23.52
C PRO A 53 -2.71 1.97 23.02
N THR A 54 -3.37 1.18 22.19
CA THR A 54 -2.72 0.09 21.47
C THR A 54 -1.72 0.73 20.52
N ILE A 55 -0.43 0.63 20.85
CA ILE A 55 0.64 1.04 19.95
C ILE A 55 0.56 0.08 18.75
N GLY A 56 0.19 0.62 17.58
CA GLY A 56 0.22 -0.15 16.33
C GLY A 56 1.64 -0.58 15.97
N PRO A 57 1.80 -1.49 14.99
CA PRO A 57 3.13 -1.90 14.54
C PRO A 57 3.93 -0.68 14.07
N ALA A 58 5.24 -0.69 14.32
CA ALA A 58 6.14 0.33 13.79
C ALA A 58 6.10 0.30 12.26
N LEU A 59 6.10 1.48 11.64
CA LEU A 59 6.03 1.64 10.19
C LEU A 59 7.39 2.09 9.66
N ALA A 60 7.87 1.41 8.61
CA ALA A 60 8.99 1.87 7.80
C ALA A 60 8.52 2.85 6.70
N GLY A 61 7.28 2.71 6.24
CA GLY A 61 6.69 3.57 5.21
C GLY A 61 5.23 3.24 4.93
N SER A 62 4.67 3.86 3.88
CA SER A 62 3.33 3.54 3.37
C SER A 62 3.18 3.97 1.91
N VAL A 63 2.32 3.26 1.16
CA VAL A 63 2.01 3.52 -0.25
C VAL A 63 0.49 3.58 -0.43
N ASN A 64 -0.08 4.77 -0.68
CA ASN A 64 -1.53 4.95 -0.85
C ASN A 64 -2.36 4.27 0.27
N ASP A 65 -2.03 4.57 1.53
CA ASP A 65 -2.65 4.01 2.73
C ASP A 65 -2.35 2.52 3.03
N ASP A 66 -1.54 1.85 2.21
CA ASP A 66 -1.05 0.50 2.48
C ASP A 66 0.30 0.55 3.23
N PRO A 67 0.38 0.09 4.49
CA PRO A 67 1.59 0.21 5.30
C PRO A 67 2.71 -0.74 4.84
N ILE A 68 3.94 -0.27 4.99
CA ILE A 68 5.14 -1.10 5.02
C ILE A 68 5.59 -1.15 6.48
N THR A 69 5.45 -2.31 7.12
CA THR A 69 5.83 -2.46 8.52
C THR A 69 7.35 -2.49 8.66
N GLN A 70 7.84 -2.08 9.84
CA GLN A 70 9.26 -2.17 10.17
C GLN A 70 9.78 -3.61 10.06
N GLU A 71 8.98 -4.59 10.48
CA GLU A 71 9.33 -6.01 10.38
C GLU A 71 9.49 -6.48 8.93
N GLN A 72 8.59 -6.07 8.02
CA GLN A 72 8.71 -6.40 6.60
C GLN A 72 9.98 -5.80 5.99
N PHE A 73 10.28 -4.55 6.34
CA PHE A 73 11.48 -3.88 5.87
C PHE A 73 12.75 -4.58 6.36
N GLU A 74 12.82 -4.94 7.64
CA GLU A 74 13.97 -5.65 8.20
C GLU A 74 14.17 -7.04 7.58
N MET A 75 13.09 -7.77 7.30
CA MET A 75 13.16 -9.05 6.59
C MET A 75 13.73 -8.89 5.18
N GLU A 76 13.30 -7.86 4.44
CA GLU A 76 13.78 -7.62 3.08
C GLU A 76 15.25 -7.15 3.08
N VAL A 77 15.65 -6.31 4.04
CA VAL A 77 17.06 -5.93 4.24
C VAL A 77 17.90 -7.17 4.52
N ALA A 78 17.44 -8.07 5.40
CA ALA A 78 18.14 -9.32 5.70
C ALA A 78 18.24 -10.25 4.48
N ALA A 79 17.17 -10.38 3.70
CA ALA A 79 17.17 -11.15 2.45
C ALA A 79 18.14 -10.54 1.42
N GLY A 80 18.13 -9.23 1.26
CA GLY A 80 19.05 -8.51 0.38
C GLY A 80 20.52 -8.67 0.79
N LEU A 81 20.83 -8.56 2.09
CA LEU A 81 22.17 -8.82 2.61
C LEU A 81 22.59 -10.27 2.37
N THR A 82 21.68 -11.23 2.53
CA THR A 82 21.94 -12.65 2.26
C THR A 82 22.26 -12.87 0.78
N ALA A 83 21.56 -12.19 -0.13
CA ALA A 83 21.80 -12.29 -1.57
C ALA A 83 23.17 -11.75 -2.01
N LEU A 84 23.76 -10.82 -1.24
CA LEU A 84 25.11 -10.31 -1.49
C LEU A 84 26.23 -11.26 -1.00
N GLY A 85 25.90 -12.24 -0.16
CA GLY A 85 26.89 -13.16 0.43
C GLY A 85 27.95 -12.42 1.23
N ASP A 86 29.23 -12.64 0.91
CA ASP A 86 30.37 -11.99 1.59
C ASP A 86 30.58 -10.53 1.17
N GLN A 87 29.85 -10.03 0.16
CA GLN A 87 29.99 -8.67 -0.34
C GLN A 87 29.15 -7.69 0.48
N GLN A 88 29.69 -7.19 1.59
CA GLN A 88 28.98 -6.18 2.38
C GLN A 88 28.79 -4.86 1.59
N PRO A 89 27.62 -4.21 1.65
CA PRO A 89 27.42 -2.89 1.10
C PRO A 89 28.44 -1.89 1.68
N ALA A 90 29.01 -1.05 0.82
CA ALA A 90 29.91 0.02 1.25
C ALA A 90 29.19 1.09 2.08
N ASP A 91 27.89 1.28 1.83
CA ASP A 91 27.00 2.17 2.57
C ASP A 91 25.70 1.43 2.89
N LEU A 92 25.51 1.12 4.17
CA LEU A 92 24.32 0.40 4.65
C LEU A 92 23.05 1.24 4.52
N LEU A 93 23.13 2.55 4.74
CA LEU A 93 21.95 3.43 4.69
C LEU A 93 21.45 3.59 3.25
N ALA A 94 22.38 3.73 2.29
CA ALA A 94 22.03 3.76 0.88
C ALA A 94 21.40 2.43 0.44
N PHE A 95 21.94 1.31 0.91
CA PHE A 95 21.38 -0.01 0.64
C PHE A 95 19.97 -0.17 1.23
N GLU A 96 19.78 0.17 2.50
CA GLU A 96 18.47 0.18 3.16
C GLU A 96 17.45 1.06 2.42
N THR A 97 17.87 2.22 1.92
CA THR A 97 17.02 3.10 1.12
C THR A 97 16.61 2.43 -0.20
N GLU A 98 17.53 1.79 -0.90
CA GLU A 98 17.24 1.06 -2.14
C GLU A 98 16.25 -0.09 -1.90
N ILE A 99 16.40 -0.81 -0.78
CA ILE A 99 15.46 -1.85 -0.38
C ILE A 99 14.06 -1.26 -0.18
N LEU A 100 13.96 -0.15 0.56
CA LEU A 100 12.66 0.49 0.82
C LEU A 100 12.01 0.96 -0.49
N ASP A 101 12.79 1.57 -1.40
CA ASP A 101 12.31 2.01 -2.71
C ASP A 101 11.77 0.82 -3.53
N ARG A 102 12.47 -0.31 -3.53
CA ARG A 102 12.01 -1.53 -4.20
C ARG A 102 10.70 -2.05 -3.62
N MET A 103 10.53 -2.02 -2.30
CA MET A 103 9.29 -2.42 -1.64
C MET A 103 8.13 -1.49 -2.02
N ILE A 104 8.39 -0.18 -2.14
CA ILE A 104 7.41 0.80 -2.60
C ILE A 104 7.00 0.50 -4.05
N ASP A 105 7.97 0.28 -4.94
CA ASP A 105 7.72 -0.04 -6.34
C ASP A 105 6.90 -1.32 -6.49
N GLN A 106 7.24 -2.37 -5.73
CA GLN A 106 6.49 -3.62 -5.72
C GLN A 106 5.02 -3.40 -5.30
N LYS A 107 4.78 -2.63 -4.22
CA LYS A 107 3.41 -2.29 -3.80
C LYS A 107 2.65 -1.50 -4.86
N LEU A 108 3.31 -0.57 -5.55
CA LEU A 108 2.68 0.18 -6.65
C LEU A 108 2.26 -0.75 -7.80
N VAL A 109 3.10 -1.74 -8.15
CA VAL A 109 2.77 -2.76 -9.16
C VAL A 109 1.58 -3.61 -8.73
N GLU A 110 1.53 -4.04 -7.47
CA GLU A 110 0.41 -4.82 -6.91
C GLU A 110 -0.90 -4.02 -6.92
N GLN A 111 -0.85 -2.74 -6.52
CA GLN A 111 -2.01 -1.85 -6.55
C GLN A 111 -2.50 -1.63 -7.99
N TYR A 112 -1.59 -1.47 -8.94
CA TYR A 112 -1.93 -1.37 -10.36
C TYR A 112 -2.58 -2.67 -10.86
N ALA A 113 -2.00 -3.83 -10.55
CA ALA A 113 -2.55 -5.13 -10.92
C ALA A 113 -3.97 -5.32 -10.38
N ALA A 114 -4.19 -5.00 -9.11
CA ALA A 114 -5.51 -5.07 -8.47
C ALA A 114 -6.51 -4.11 -9.14
N ALA A 115 -6.12 -2.87 -9.41
CA ALA A 115 -6.98 -1.88 -10.06
C ALA A 115 -7.39 -2.30 -11.49
N HIS A 116 -6.55 -3.10 -12.16
CA HIS A 116 -6.77 -3.57 -13.52
C HIS A 116 -7.27 -5.01 -13.62
N ASN A 117 -7.59 -5.67 -12.50
CA ASN A 117 -7.99 -7.08 -12.43
C ASN A 117 -6.99 -8.03 -13.11
N ILE A 118 -5.70 -7.74 -12.99
CA ILE A 118 -4.63 -8.62 -13.44
C ILE A 118 -4.48 -9.72 -12.38
N ILE A 119 -4.81 -10.96 -12.75
CA ILE A 119 -4.74 -12.13 -11.88
C ILE A 119 -3.68 -13.07 -12.43
N ILE A 120 -2.69 -13.41 -11.61
CA ILE A 120 -1.68 -14.43 -11.91
C ILE A 120 -2.13 -15.73 -11.26
N THR A 121 -2.38 -16.76 -12.07
CA THR A 121 -2.76 -18.09 -11.58
C THR A 121 -1.53 -18.99 -11.42
N ASP A 122 -1.64 -20.03 -10.60
CA ASP A 122 -0.58 -21.02 -10.43
C ASP A 122 -0.19 -21.67 -11.77
N GLU A 123 -1.16 -21.90 -12.66
CA GLU A 123 -0.90 -22.43 -14.00
C GLU A 123 -0.04 -21.49 -14.85
N MET A 124 -0.26 -20.18 -14.76
CA MET A 124 0.58 -19.18 -15.43
C MET A 124 2.00 -19.18 -14.85
N VAL A 125 2.15 -19.26 -13.53
CA VAL A 125 3.46 -19.34 -12.87
C VAL A 125 4.20 -20.60 -13.30
N GLN A 126 3.55 -21.76 -13.29
CA GLN A 126 4.16 -23.03 -13.69
C GLN A 126 4.58 -23.04 -15.16
N THR A 127 3.77 -22.44 -16.03
CA THR A 127 4.09 -22.30 -17.46
C THR A 127 5.34 -21.45 -17.67
N GLU A 128 5.45 -20.35 -16.93
CA GLU A 128 6.63 -19.48 -17.00
C GLU A 128 7.87 -20.17 -16.44
N LEU A 129 7.77 -20.88 -15.31
CA LEU A 129 8.88 -21.65 -14.75
C LEU A 129 9.40 -22.70 -15.72
N GLN A 130 8.50 -23.46 -16.37
CA GLN A 130 8.90 -24.41 -17.41
C GLN A 130 9.64 -23.71 -18.56
N THR A 131 9.15 -22.54 -18.99
CA THR A 131 9.78 -21.75 -20.05
C THR A 131 11.18 -21.29 -19.65
N LEU A 132 11.37 -20.89 -18.39
CA LEU A 132 12.68 -20.51 -17.85
C LEU A 132 13.64 -21.70 -17.77
N GLU A 133 13.16 -22.89 -17.35
CA GLU A 133 13.95 -24.13 -17.34
C GLU A 133 14.41 -24.54 -18.73
N GLU A 134 13.52 -24.52 -19.72
CA GLU A 134 13.85 -24.82 -21.11
C GLU A 134 14.87 -23.83 -21.68
N THR A 135 14.75 -22.55 -21.32
CA THR A 135 15.69 -21.50 -21.74
C THR A 135 17.06 -21.70 -21.12
N ALA A 136 17.13 -22.00 -19.81
CA ALA A 136 18.37 -22.25 -19.09
C ALA A 136 19.10 -23.49 -19.63
N ALA A 137 18.36 -24.57 -19.93
CA ALA A 137 18.89 -25.77 -20.54
C ALA A 137 19.52 -25.51 -21.92
N GLN A 138 18.92 -24.63 -22.73
CA GLN A 138 19.45 -24.24 -24.04
C GLN A 138 20.71 -23.38 -23.94
N SER A 139 20.84 -22.55 -22.91
CA SER A 139 22.04 -21.73 -22.68
C SER A 139 23.18 -22.49 -21.99
N GLY A 140 22.98 -23.75 -21.62
CA GLY A 140 23.96 -24.56 -20.89
C GLY A 140 24.16 -24.11 -19.44
N SER A 141 23.23 -23.34 -18.89
CA SER A 141 23.19 -22.97 -17.48
C SER A 141 22.12 -23.84 -16.80
N SER A 142 22.52 -24.74 -15.91
CA SER A 142 21.53 -25.42 -15.04
C SER A 142 21.01 -24.43 -14.00
N LEU A 143 19.72 -24.49 -13.66
CA LEU A 143 19.09 -23.69 -12.60
C LEU A 143 19.29 -24.30 -11.19
N GLU A 144 20.27 -25.19 -11.04
CA GLU A 144 20.63 -25.85 -9.77
C GLU A 144 21.73 -25.11 -8.99
#